data_AF-N1WQG0-F1
#
_entry.id   AF-N1WQG0-F1
#
_cell.length_a   1.000
_cell.length_b   1.000
_cell.length_c   1.000
_cell.angle_alpha   90.00
_cell.angle_beta   90.00
_cell.angle_gamma   90.00
#
_symmetry.space_group_name_H-M   'P 1'
#
loop_
_entity.id
_entity.type
_entity.pdbx_description
1 polymer ?
#
loop_
_entity_poly.entity_id
_entity_poly.type
_entity_poly.pdbx_seq_one_letter_code
_entity_poly.pdbx_strand_id
1 'polypeptide(L)'
;MKTSNHHSAPIPFNETERLDALYSYRIVDTASEEKFDSLTQIAAYICDSSIAMISLVDKNRLWFKSKIGENDSEIPRNRSFCQYTIMQDDVFEIEDTLEDERFKNNPLVIGPPYSRFYAGTPLKTPEGFNIGSLCVFDTKPKRLDSKQRVILKVLSNQIVANFELIKKNRELVLVREKEEELQKSKNQFFANMSHEIRTPVHGILGVAGLLSETELQSEQKDYVDTIQRSGNLLLNLLNDILDFSKLESANMKIEIIAFNLMDLLKDVCYIFEADAKRKNIEFKMIGKQPSSLIVSTDPNRLKQILVNLISNAFKFTDKGSVLIEFDFESDTKQYDVRIRVKDTGIGIPEQKLKELFQAYKQMDTSVSRKYGGTGLGLAISKSLAEMMNLKLTAQSVINRGSVFEISGRIPLAEKSEVNFEPKKLKSDADKIPIQNLRILVAEDNEINQMLIKKVLEKLGYKPVVVSNGIEALHYVETSGTDVLFLDIQMPDLSGIDTAKILTQHTNQSLRPYIIAMTANASQTDKEDCLASGIDEYISKPFRKEDIADLLSHFISKRNSNNT
;
A
#
# COMPACT_ATOMS: atom_id res chain seq x y z
N MET A 1 42.43 37.16 56.70
CA MET A 1 42.45 37.58 55.29
C MET A 1 41.19 37.04 54.61
N LYS A 2 40.23 37.92 54.33
CA LYS A 2 39.04 37.64 53.53
C LYS A 2 39.37 37.93 52.07
N THR A 3 39.33 36.92 51.19
CA THR A 3 39.14 37.08 49.73
C THR A 3 38.51 35.80 49.18
N SER A 4 37.23 35.59 49.45
CA SER A 4 36.41 34.58 48.77
C SER A 4 35.37 35.31 47.92
N ASN A 5 35.81 36.04 46.89
CA ASN A 5 34.91 36.46 45.81
C ASN A 5 34.86 35.33 44.78
N HIS A 6 34.12 34.26 45.11
CA HIS A 6 33.58 33.40 44.06
C HIS A 6 32.47 34.20 43.36
N HIS A 7 32.82 34.96 42.32
CA HIS A 7 31.83 35.50 41.41
C HIS A 7 31.10 34.32 40.77
N SER A 8 29.89 34.03 41.24
CA SER A 8 28.99 33.08 40.58
C SER A 8 28.59 33.66 39.23
N ALA A 9 28.82 32.91 38.15
CA ALA A 9 28.46 33.35 36.80
C ALA A 9 26.95 33.66 36.74
N PRO A 10 26.52 34.71 36.01
CA PRO A 10 25.13 35.16 36.01
C PRO A 10 24.20 34.10 35.43
N ILE A 11 23.03 33.85 36.01
CA ILE A 11 22.04 32.89 35.49
C ILE A 11 20.86 33.67 34.88
N PRO A 12 20.40 33.34 33.66
CA PRO A 12 19.21 33.93 33.06
C PRO A 12 17.96 33.79 33.96
N PHE A 13 17.08 34.79 33.94
CA PHE A 13 15.82 34.73 34.71
C PHE A 13 14.88 33.60 34.23
N ASN A 14 14.94 33.28 32.94
CA ASN A 14 14.17 32.24 32.24
C ASN A 14 14.98 30.94 32.04
N GLU A 15 15.85 30.59 32.99
CA GLU A 15 16.78 29.47 32.84
C GLU A 15 16.08 28.12 32.63
N THR A 16 14.95 27.89 33.29
CA THR A 16 14.18 26.63 33.15
C THR A 16 13.66 26.49 31.72
N GLU A 17 12.96 27.51 31.22
CA GLU A 17 12.38 27.50 29.88
C GLU A 17 13.46 27.45 28.79
N ARG A 18 14.60 28.12 29.01
CA ARG A 18 15.76 28.09 28.13
C ARG A 18 16.38 26.68 28.04
N LEU A 19 16.50 25.98 29.17
CA LEU A 19 17.00 24.61 29.20
C LEU A 19 16.01 23.65 28.50
N ASP A 20 14.71 23.82 28.71
CA ASP A 20 13.68 23.05 28.00
C ASP A 20 13.77 23.28 26.49
N ALA A 21 13.96 24.54 26.06
CA ALA A 21 14.18 24.87 24.65
C ALA A 21 15.44 24.17 24.11
N LEU A 22 16.58 24.25 24.81
CA LEU A 22 17.83 23.57 24.42
C LEU A 22 17.65 22.05 24.28
N TYR A 23 17.02 21.40 25.27
CA TYR A 23 16.82 19.96 25.26
C TYR A 23 15.80 19.51 24.20
N SER A 24 14.86 20.38 23.79
CA SER A 24 13.92 20.07 22.71
C SER A 24 14.60 19.75 21.38
N TYR A 25 15.78 20.32 21.12
CA TYR A 25 16.56 20.02 19.91
C TYR A 25 17.27 18.66 19.96
N ARG A 26 17.53 18.12 21.16
CA ARG A 26 18.36 16.90 21.39
C ARG A 26 19.67 16.92 20.60
N ILE A 27 20.42 18.00 20.76
CA ILE A 27 21.72 18.25 20.11
C ILE A 27 22.90 18.24 21.09
N VAL A 28 22.63 18.30 22.39
CA VAL A 28 23.64 18.11 23.45
C VAL A 28 24.07 16.63 23.44
N ASP A 29 25.35 16.35 23.71
CA ASP A 29 25.95 15.01 23.69
C ASP A 29 25.87 14.28 22.33
N THR A 30 25.69 15.02 21.24
CA THR A 30 25.71 14.46 19.89
C THR A 30 27.08 14.62 19.24
N ALA A 31 27.39 13.73 18.27
CA ALA A 31 28.63 13.79 17.51
C ALA A 31 28.79 15.11 16.74
N SER A 32 30.04 15.43 16.37
CA SER A 32 30.30 16.56 15.47
C SER A 32 29.65 16.32 14.10
N GLU A 33 29.21 17.39 13.46
CA GLU A 33 28.65 17.34 12.11
C GLU A 33 29.37 18.37 11.24
N GLU A 34 29.76 17.94 10.03
CA GLU A 34 30.58 18.73 9.09
C GLU A 34 30.03 20.14 8.82
N LYS A 35 28.69 20.27 8.76
CA LYS A 35 28.03 21.57 8.56
C LYS A 35 28.26 22.56 9.70
N PHE A 36 28.39 22.10 10.94
CA PHE A 36 28.71 22.96 12.09
C PHE A 36 30.21 23.24 12.15
N ASP A 37 31.05 22.26 11.81
CA ASP A 37 32.50 22.44 11.71
C ASP A 37 32.88 23.48 10.67
N SER A 38 32.22 23.45 9.51
CA SER A 38 32.37 24.46 8.46
C SER A 38 32.01 25.87 8.96
N LEU A 39 30.90 26.01 9.70
CA LEU A 39 30.47 27.31 10.24
C LEU A 39 31.43 27.84 11.32
N THR A 40 31.95 26.95 12.17
CA THR A 40 32.99 27.28 13.16
C THR A 40 34.28 27.72 12.47
N GLN A 41 34.68 27.05 11.39
CA GLN A 41 35.86 27.41 10.59
C GLN A 41 35.73 28.77 9.93
N ILE A 42 34.56 29.06 9.35
CA ILE A 42 34.27 30.37 8.77
C ILE A 42 34.35 31.46 9.84
N ALA A 43 33.80 31.21 11.05
CA ALA A 43 33.87 32.16 12.15
C ALA A 43 35.32 32.45 12.60
N ALA A 44 36.15 31.40 12.74
CA ALA A 44 37.57 31.55 13.05
C ALA A 44 38.31 32.37 11.99
N TYR A 45 38.12 32.03 10.71
CA TYR A 45 38.80 32.66 9.59
C TYR A 45 38.42 34.14 9.43
N ILE A 46 37.14 34.46 9.48
CA ILE A 46 36.64 35.83 9.28
C ILE A 46 37.06 36.76 10.44
N CYS A 47 37.11 36.23 11.66
CA CYS A 47 37.53 37.00 12.83
C CYS A 47 39.05 37.00 13.05
N ASP A 48 39.81 36.33 12.17
CA ASP A 48 41.25 36.09 12.30
C ASP A 48 41.61 35.59 13.71
N SER A 49 40.86 34.58 14.19
CA SER A 49 40.93 34.04 15.55
C SER A 49 41.56 32.66 15.58
N SER A 50 42.43 32.42 16.56
CA SER A 50 43.09 31.13 16.77
C SER A 50 42.14 30.03 17.28
N ILE A 51 41.02 30.41 17.92
CA ILE A 51 40.05 29.49 18.50
C ILE A 51 38.63 29.95 18.14
N ALA A 52 37.76 29.00 17.79
CA ALA A 52 36.34 29.24 17.58
C ALA A 52 35.51 28.03 17.99
N MET A 53 34.27 28.25 18.43
CA MET A 53 33.40 27.17 18.87
C MET A 53 31.91 27.53 18.78
N ILE A 54 31.12 26.51 18.52
CA ILE A 54 29.66 26.53 18.72
C ILE A 54 29.42 25.84 20.08
N SER A 55 29.10 26.64 21.08
CA SER A 55 28.87 26.17 22.44
C SER A 55 27.39 26.17 22.79
N LEU A 56 26.92 25.10 23.42
CA LEU A 56 25.59 24.99 24.01
C LEU A 56 25.72 25.14 25.53
N VAL A 57 24.92 26.02 26.12
CA VAL A 57 24.99 26.28 27.57
C VAL A 57 24.00 25.36 28.29
N ASP A 58 24.51 24.27 28.83
CA ASP A 58 23.75 23.29 29.61
C ASP A 58 23.67 23.73 31.10
N LYS A 59 22.97 22.96 31.94
CA LYS A 59 22.72 23.30 33.35
C LYS A 59 24.01 23.57 34.13
N ASN A 60 24.99 22.68 34.01
CA ASN A 60 26.24 22.72 34.80
C ASN A 60 27.52 22.82 33.95
N ARG A 61 27.41 22.70 32.63
CA ARG A 61 28.54 22.65 31.69
C ARG A 61 28.27 23.46 30.43
N LEU A 62 29.33 23.75 29.71
CA LEU A 62 29.27 24.14 28.30
C LEU A 62 29.60 22.90 27.46
N TRP A 63 28.72 22.53 26.54
CA TRP A 63 28.99 21.46 25.57
C TRP A 63 29.40 22.08 24.23
N PHE A 64 30.49 21.61 23.63
CA PHE A 64 30.92 22.11 22.32
C PHE A 64 30.34 21.25 21.21
N LYS A 65 29.40 21.82 20.45
CA LYS A 65 28.83 21.16 19.27
C LYS A 65 29.82 21.12 18.10
N SER A 66 30.72 22.12 18.05
CA SER A 66 31.82 22.21 17.09
C SER A 66 32.90 23.12 17.66
N LYS A 67 34.18 22.85 17.34
CA LYS A 67 35.34 23.54 17.93
C LYS A 67 36.55 23.53 17.00
N ILE A 68 37.35 24.59 17.10
CA ILE A 68 38.66 24.76 16.45
C ILE A 68 39.60 25.37 17.48
N GLY A 69 40.83 24.84 17.58
CA GLY A 69 41.84 25.33 18.50
C GLY A 69 41.62 24.93 19.97
N GLU A 70 40.65 24.05 20.25
CA GLU A 70 40.34 23.51 21.57
C GLU A 70 40.19 21.98 21.50
N ASN A 71 40.77 21.27 22.46
CA ASN A 71 40.76 19.80 22.52
C ASN A 71 39.60 19.27 23.38
N ASP A 72 39.24 20.01 24.44
CA ASP A 72 38.16 19.61 25.33
C ASP A 72 36.82 19.63 24.59
N SER A 73 35.91 18.71 24.90
CA SER A 73 34.56 18.67 24.31
C SER A 73 33.52 19.37 25.18
N GLU A 74 33.87 19.64 26.42
CA GLU A 74 33.05 20.37 27.37
C GLU A 74 33.91 21.05 28.43
N ILE A 75 33.37 22.10 29.05
CA ILE A 75 33.99 22.76 30.21
C ILE A 75 32.95 23.07 31.28
N PRO A 76 33.35 23.21 32.56
CA PRO A 76 32.45 23.68 33.61
C PRO A 76 31.85 25.04 33.28
N ARG A 77 30.53 25.19 33.46
CA ARG A 77 29.79 26.42 33.10
C ARG A 77 30.32 27.67 33.81
N ASN A 78 30.75 27.51 35.06
CA ASN A 78 31.29 28.60 35.90
C ASN A 78 32.64 29.17 35.40
N ARG A 79 33.32 28.50 34.46
CA ARG A 79 34.56 29.00 33.84
C ARG A 79 34.32 29.72 32.52
N SER A 80 33.11 29.61 31.95
CA SER A 80 32.83 30.05 30.58
C SER A 80 32.56 31.56 30.44
N PHE A 81 33.00 32.14 29.33
CA PHE A 81 32.61 33.48 28.88
C PHE A 81 31.20 33.47 28.25
N CYS A 82 30.83 32.36 27.62
CA CYS A 82 29.56 32.18 26.92
C CYS A 82 28.33 32.35 27.83
N GLN A 83 28.49 32.14 29.14
CA GLN A 83 27.45 32.45 30.11
C GLN A 83 27.02 33.92 30.06
N TYR A 84 27.94 34.84 29.83
CA TYR A 84 27.64 36.26 29.72
C TYR A 84 27.05 36.61 28.35
N THR A 85 27.45 35.89 27.31
CA THR A 85 26.89 36.05 25.96
C THR A 85 25.41 35.71 25.92
N ILE A 86 24.96 34.66 26.60
CA ILE A 86 23.54 34.30 26.60
C ILE A 86 22.65 35.27 27.39
N MET A 87 23.23 36.17 28.20
CA MET A 87 22.48 37.18 28.96
C MET A 87 22.02 38.37 28.12
N GLN A 88 22.46 38.46 26.87
CA GLN A 88 22.16 39.56 25.95
C GLN A 88 21.86 39.05 24.55
N ASP A 89 21.30 39.92 23.70
CA ASP A 89 20.87 39.58 22.33
C ASP A 89 21.88 39.98 21.24
N ASP A 90 22.88 40.79 21.58
CA ASP A 90 23.91 41.27 20.65
C ASP A 90 25.26 40.59 20.93
N VAL A 91 26.21 40.77 20.02
CA VAL A 91 27.59 40.29 20.15
C VAL A 91 28.18 40.83 21.45
N PHE A 92 28.61 39.92 22.32
CA PHE A 92 29.34 40.21 23.53
C PHE A 92 30.83 40.16 23.22
N GLU A 93 31.53 41.29 23.36
CA GLU A 93 32.95 41.43 23.01
C GLU A 93 33.75 41.94 24.20
N ILE A 94 34.93 41.35 24.38
CA ILE A 94 35.93 41.74 25.37
C ILE A 94 37.26 41.89 24.61
N GLU A 95 37.75 43.13 24.51
CA GLU A 95 38.94 43.46 23.73
C GLU A 95 40.22 42.95 24.41
N ASP A 96 40.31 43.09 25.73
CA ASP A 96 41.35 42.51 26.58
C ASP A 96 40.75 41.95 27.89
N THR A 97 40.83 40.64 28.08
CA THR A 97 40.30 39.94 29.25
C THR A 97 41.09 40.20 30.53
N LEU A 98 42.34 40.70 30.46
CA LEU A 98 43.11 41.09 31.65
C LEU A 98 42.61 42.40 32.25
N GLU A 99 42.05 43.28 31.42
CA GLU A 99 41.49 44.57 31.84
C GLU A 99 40.01 44.44 32.27
N ASP A 100 39.36 43.30 31.99
CA ASP A 100 37.98 43.06 32.40
C ASP A 100 37.89 42.51 33.83
N GLU A 101 37.36 43.32 34.74
CA GLU A 101 37.18 42.98 36.17
C GLU A 101 36.45 41.64 36.40
N ARG A 102 35.59 41.21 35.47
CA ARG A 102 34.83 39.95 35.58
C ARG A 102 35.68 38.73 35.25
N PHE A 103 36.71 38.88 34.41
CA PHE A 103 37.44 37.76 33.81
C PHE A 103 38.95 37.77 34.07
N LYS A 104 39.55 38.85 34.59
CA LYS A 104 40.99 38.94 34.83
C LYS A 104 41.58 37.81 35.69
N ASN A 105 40.77 37.22 36.57
CA ASN A 105 41.14 36.10 37.43
C ASN A 105 40.59 34.74 36.94
N ASN A 106 39.97 34.68 35.75
CA ASN A 106 39.38 33.47 35.21
C ASN A 106 40.49 32.47 34.79
N PRO A 107 40.35 31.16 35.07
CA PRO A 107 41.33 30.14 34.68
C PRO A 107 41.74 30.16 33.20
N LEU A 108 40.82 30.49 32.28
CA LEU A 108 41.08 30.56 30.84
C LEU A 108 41.90 31.80 30.43
N VAL A 109 42.05 32.78 31.33
CA VAL A 109 42.82 34.02 31.14
C VAL A 109 44.21 33.90 31.78
N ILE A 110 44.27 33.41 33.03
CA ILE A 110 45.52 33.29 33.80
C ILE A 110 46.31 32.01 33.50
N GLY A 111 45.64 30.99 32.95
CA GLY A 111 46.24 29.73 32.53
C GLY A 111 45.97 29.45 31.04
N PRO A 112 46.52 28.35 30.48
CA PRO A 112 46.26 27.96 29.10
C PRO A 112 44.75 27.92 28.79
N PRO A 113 44.29 28.46 27.64
CA PRO A 113 45.08 28.92 26.49
C PRO A 113 45.61 30.37 26.60
N TYR A 114 45.47 31.02 27.75
CA TYR A 114 45.79 32.44 27.96
C TYR A 114 44.95 33.37 27.07
N SER A 115 43.64 33.15 27.10
CA SER A 115 42.68 33.94 26.34
C SER A 115 42.82 35.42 26.69
N ARG A 116 43.06 36.28 25.71
CA ARG A 116 43.12 37.74 25.81
C ARG A 116 41.94 38.42 25.14
N PHE A 117 41.39 37.81 24.11
CA PHE A 117 40.22 38.32 23.41
C PHE A 117 39.07 37.31 23.44
N TYR A 118 37.85 37.83 23.53
CA TYR A 118 36.62 37.05 23.38
C TYR A 118 35.58 37.84 22.58
N ALA A 119 34.95 37.19 21.62
CA ALA A 119 33.68 37.66 21.08
C ALA A 119 32.70 36.50 20.90
N GLY A 120 31.47 36.67 21.34
CA GLY A 120 30.41 35.68 21.21
C GLY A 120 29.10 36.29 20.77
N THR A 121 28.37 35.61 19.90
CA THR A 121 27.00 35.94 19.54
C THR A 121 26.06 34.86 20.07
N PRO A 122 24.91 35.21 20.66
CA PRO A 122 23.97 34.22 21.18
C PRO A 122 23.36 33.39 20.06
N LEU A 123 23.14 32.10 20.34
CA LEU A 123 22.30 31.22 19.53
C LEU A 123 20.86 31.35 20.04
N LYS A 124 20.12 32.28 19.45
CA LYS A 124 18.75 32.62 19.86
C LYS A 124 17.71 31.81 19.10
N THR A 125 16.89 31.04 19.79
CA THR A 125 15.79 30.27 19.18
C THR A 125 14.68 31.19 18.67
N PRO A 126 13.80 30.73 17.76
CA PRO A 126 12.64 31.50 17.31
C PRO A 126 11.70 31.92 18.45
N GLU A 127 11.62 31.14 19.53
CA GLU A 127 10.85 31.45 20.75
C GLU A 127 11.54 32.49 21.64
N GLY A 128 12.76 32.93 21.29
CA GLY A 128 13.50 33.98 21.95
C GLY A 128 14.47 33.53 23.04
N PHE A 129 14.79 32.23 23.13
CA PHE A 129 15.70 31.71 24.15
C PHE A 129 17.15 31.65 23.65
N ASN A 130 18.10 32.18 24.43
CA ASN A 130 19.53 32.09 24.11
C ASN A 130 20.10 30.77 24.64
N ILE A 131 20.16 29.74 23.79
CA ILE A 131 20.50 28.37 24.21
C ILE A 131 22.01 28.07 24.18
N GLY A 132 22.79 28.95 23.56
CA GLY A 132 24.21 28.75 23.29
C GLY A 132 24.87 30.00 22.75
N SER A 133 26.11 29.87 22.28
CA SER A 133 26.83 30.93 21.58
C SER A 133 27.70 30.38 20.45
N LEU A 134 27.78 31.10 19.35
CA LEU A 134 28.94 31.02 18.45
C LEU A 134 29.96 32.03 18.94
N CYS A 135 31.16 31.57 19.30
CA CYS A 135 32.19 32.43 19.85
C CYS A 135 33.58 32.15 19.28
N VAL A 136 34.42 33.17 19.39
CA VAL A 136 35.81 33.19 18.94
C VAL A 136 36.70 33.74 20.06
N PHE A 137 37.91 33.19 20.15
CA PHE A 137 38.91 33.59 21.15
C PHE A 137 40.25 33.83 20.49
N ASP A 138 41.09 34.60 21.17
CA ASP A 138 42.48 34.77 20.79
C ASP A 138 43.40 34.95 21.99
N THR A 139 44.69 34.67 21.80
CA THR A 139 45.74 34.85 22.82
C THR A 139 46.32 36.27 22.81
N LYS A 140 45.86 37.13 21.89
CA LYS A 140 46.22 38.54 21.79
C LYS A 140 44.97 39.41 21.90
N PRO A 141 45.06 40.58 22.56
CA PRO A 141 43.97 41.55 22.55
C PRO A 141 43.65 42.00 21.12
N LYS A 142 42.37 42.16 20.81
CA LYS A 142 41.91 42.69 19.51
C LYS A 142 40.49 43.23 19.61
N ARG A 143 40.02 43.83 18.52
CA ARG A 143 38.67 44.39 18.41
C ARG A 143 38.06 43.98 17.07
N LEU A 144 36.80 43.56 17.09
CA LEU A 144 36.10 43.21 15.85
C LEU A 144 35.65 44.47 15.11
N ASP A 145 35.82 44.46 13.80
CA ASP A 145 35.22 45.47 12.93
C ASP A 145 33.70 45.25 12.77
N SER A 146 33.04 46.24 12.16
CA SER A 146 31.59 46.20 11.94
C SER A 146 31.13 45.04 11.04
N LYS A 147 31.94 44.64 10.05
CA LYS A 147 31.61 43.53 9.14
C LYS A 147 31.73 42.19 9.85
N GLN A 148 32.78 41.98 10.64
CA GLN A 148 33.00 40.78 11.43
C GLN A 148 31.86 40.55 12.43
N ARG A 149 31.42 41.61 13.13
CA ARG A 149 30.26 41.54 14.04
C ARG A 149 28.97 41.13 13.33
N VAL A 150 28.71 41.71 12.15
CA VAL A 150 27.53 41.36 11.34
C VAL A 150 27.61 39.91 10.86
N ILE A 151 28.77 39.47 10.37
CA ILE A 151 28.94 38.10 9.87
C ILE A 151 28.80 37.08 10.99
N LEU A 152 29.35 37.32 12.18
CA LEU A 152 29.14 36.45 13.33
C LEU A 152 27.65 36.26 13.64
N LYS A 153 26.86 37.36 13.66
CA LYS A 153 25.40 37.28 13.84
C LYS A 153 24.71 36.45 12.74
N VAL A 154 25.13 36.62 11.49
CA VAL A 154 24.58 35.85 10.37
C VAL A 154 24.89 34.36 10.54
N LEU A 155 26.11 34.02 10.96
CA LEU A 155 26.50 32.62 11.22
C LEU A 155 25.72 32.04 12.40
N SER A 156 25.50 32.78 13.50
CA SER A 156 24.65 32.29 14.61
C SER A 156 23.23 32.01 14.15
N ASN A 157 22.66 32.89 13.33
CA ASN A 157 21.32 32.66 12.77
C ASN A 157 21.29 31.41 11.87
N GLN A 158 22.34 31.19 11.08
CA GLN A 158 22.47 29.99 10.24
C GLN A 158 22.61 28.71 11.07
N ILE A 159 23.31 28.75 12.21
CA ILE A 159 23.42 27.62 13.15
C ILE A 159 22.05 27.28 13.73
N VAL A 160 21.31 28.28 14.22
CA VAL A 160 19.96 28.07 14.76
C VAL A 160 19.01 27.53 13.69
N ALA A 161 19.07 28.06 12.47
CA ALA A 161 18.26 27.55 11.36
C ALA A 161 18.55 26.06 11.06
N ASN A 162 19.81 25.62 11.20
CA ASN A 162 20.16 24.21 11.09
C ASN A 162 19.62 23.37 12.26
N PHE A 163 19.65 23.89 13.50
CA PHE A 163 19.03 23.21 14.64
C PHE A 163 17.52 23.04 14.46
N GLU A 164 16.84 24.07 13.99
CA GLU A 164 15.42 24.02 13.62
C GLU A 164 15.12 22.96 12.57
N LEU A 165 15.95 22.92 11.51
CA LEU A 165 15.78 21.92 10.46
C LEU A 165 15.94 20.49 11.00
N ILE A 166 16.93 20.24 11.85
CA ILE A 166 17.13 18.93 12.49
C ILE A 166 15.92 18.55 13.36
N LYS A 167 15.42 19.49 14.18
CA LYS A 167 14.25 19.27 15.03
C LYS A 167 13.01 18.93 14.20
N LYS A 168 12.69 19.75 13.20
CA LYS A 168 11.53 19.53 12.31
C LYS A 168 11.64 18.25 11.52
N ASN A 169 12.82 17.92 10.98
CA ASN A 169 13.01 16.65 10.26
C ASN A 169 12.74 15.45 11.16
N ARG A 170 13.17 15.49 12.42
CA ARG A 170 12.90 14.41 13.38
C ARG A 170 11.41 14.28 13.68
N GLU A 171 10.72 15.39 13.92
CA GLU A 171 9.27 15.40 14.13
C GLU A 171 8.52 14.85 12.90
N LEU A 172 8.95 15.23 11.70
CA LEU A 172 8.41 14.73 10.43
C LEU A 172 8.56 13.22 10.28
N VAL A 173 9.74 12.68 10.61
CA VAL A 173 9.99 11.23 10.58
C VAL A 173 9.05 10.50 11.55
N LEU A 174 8.92 10.98 12.79
CA LEU A 174 8.04 10.36 13.79
C LEU A 174 6.57 10.38 13.37
N VAL A 175 6.10 11.48 12.79
CA VAL A 175 4.72 11.58 12.29
C VAL A 175 4.51 10.61 11.13
N ARG A 176 5.47 10.53 10.20
CA ARG A 176 5.41 9.63 9.05
C ARG A 176 5.41 8.16 9.46
N GLU A 177 6.28 7.76 10.39
CA GLU A 177 6.32 6.38 10.89
C GLU A 177 4.98 5.98 11.53
N LYS A 178 4.37 6.88 12.31
CA LYS A 178 3.07 6.64 12.92
C LYS A 178 1.94 6.54 11.89
N GLU A 179 2.00 7.35 10.82
CA GLU A 179 1.05 7.29 9.71
C GLU A 179 1.19 5.97 8.92
N GLU A 180 2.42 5.55 8.63
CA GLU A 180 2.71 4.29 7.94
C GLU A 180 2.24 3.07 8.77
N GLU A 181 2.46 3.08 10.09
CA GLU A 181 1.98 2.03 10.99
C GLU A 181 0.44 1.97 11.02
N LEU A 182 -0.22 3.12 11.12
CA LEU A 182 -1.67 3.21 11.10
C LEU A 182 -2.24 2.69 9.77
N GLN A 183 -1.63 3.05 8.64
CA GLN A 183 -2.07 2.62 7.32
C GLN A 183 -1.89 1.10 7.14
N LYS A 184 -0.78 0.55 7.63
CA LYS A 184 -0.53 -0.90 7.61
C LYS A 184 -1.57 -1.64 8.46
N SER A 185 -1.87 -1.15 9.67
CA SER A 185 -2.88 -1.73 10.55
C SER A 185 -4.28 -1.67 9.93
N LYS A 186 -4.66 -0.52 9.33
CA LYS A 186 -5.92 -0.35 8.59
C LYS A 186 -6.06 -1.36 7.45
N ASN A 187 -5.01 -1.53 6.64
CA ASN A 187 -5.02 -2.48 5.52
C ASN A 187 -5.15 -3.94 6.00
N GLN A 188 -4.42 -4.32 7.05
CA GLN A 188 -4.50 -5.66 7.61
C GLN A 188 -5.90 -5.94 8.18
N PHE A 189 -6.51 -4.95 8.83
CA PHE A 189 -7.87 -5.05 9.33
C PHE A 189 -8.87 -5.36 8.21
N PHE A 190 -8.85 -4.60 7.11
CA PHE A 190 -9.76 -4.85 5.99
C PHE A 190 -9.48 -6.20 5.31
N ALA A 191 -8.22 -6.59 5.14
CA ALA A 191 -7.86 -7.89 4.57
C ALA A 191 -8.41 -9.05 5.42
N ASN A 192 -8.15 -9.04 6.73
CA ASN A 192 -8.64 -10.07 7.64
C ASN A 192 -10.17 -10.09 7.68
N MET A 193 -10.80 -8.93 7.84
CA MET A 193 -12.26 -8.81 7.85
C MET A 193 -12.88 -9.33 6.54
N SER A 194 -12.24 -9.08 5.41
CA SER A 194 -12.67 -9.65 4.13
C SER A 194 -12.67 -11.18 4.17
N HIS A 195 -11.57 -11.81 4.61
CA HIS A 195 -11.48 -13.27 4.70
C HIS A 195 -12.54 -13.85 5.66
N GLU A 196 -12.67 -13.28 6.85
CA GLU A 196 -13.61 -13.72 7.89
C GLU A 196 -15.08 -13.61 7.46
N ILE A 197 -15.43 -12.59 6.65
CA ILE A 197 -16.78 -12.46 6.10
C ILE A 197 -16.96 -13.34 4.85
N ARG A 198 -15.91 -13.49 4.04
CA ARG A 198 -15.96 -14.26 2.78
C ARG A 198 -16.32 -15.72 3.02
N THR A 199 -15.70 -16.38 4.00
CA THR A 199 -15.90 -17.81 4.28
C THR A 199 -17.36 -18.16 4.58
N PRO A 200 -18.04 -17.55 5.58
CA PRO A 200 -19.43 -17.87 5.87
C PRO A 200 -20.38 -17.49 4.72
N VAL A 201 -20.13 -16.39 4.00
CA VAL A 201 -20.96 -15.97 2.87
C VAL A 201 -20.87 -16.98 1.72
N HIS A 202 -19.68 -17.50 1.42
CA HIS A 202 -19.53 -18.57 0.43
C HIS A 202 -20.18 -19.86 0.87
N GLY A 203 -20.14 -20.19 2.16
CA GLY A 203 -20.90 -21.32 2.71
C GLY A 203 -22.40 -21.18 2.46
N ILE A 204 -22.98 -20.01 2.76
CA ILE A 204 -24.40 -19.71 2.49
C ILE A 204 -24.71 -19.82 1.00
N LEU A 205 -23.87 -19.26 0.13
CA LEU A 205 -24.06 -19.32 -1.33
C LEU A 205 -23.93 -20.74 -1.87
N GLY A 206 -23.00 -21.54 -1.34
CA GLY A 206 -22.82 -22.94 -1.70
C GLY A 206 -24.05 -23.78 -1.37
N VAL A 207 -24.59 -23.63 -0.16
CA VAL A 207 -25.82 -24.32 0.26
C VAL A 207 -27.02 -23.85 -0.56
N ALA A 208 -27.16 -22.54 -0.80
CA ALA A 208 -28.21 -22.00 -1.66
C ALA A 208 -28.09 -22.53 -3.09
N GLY A 209 -26.87 -22.67 -3.62
CA GLY A 209 -26.57 -23.33 -4.89
C GLY A 209 -27.05 -24.78 -4.93
N LEU A 210 -26.71 -25.57 -3.93
CA LEU A 210 -27.16 -26.96 -3.81
C LEU A 210 -28.69 -27.06 -3.74
N LEU A 211 -29.35 -26.17 -2.98
CA LEU A 211 -30.81 -26.08 -2.90
C LEU A 211 -31.43 -25.75 -4.26
N SER A 212 -30.83 -24.82 -5.02
CA SER A 212 -31.34 -24.42 -6.34
C SER A 212 -31.35 -25.55 -7.38
N GLU A 213 -30.55 -26.59 -7.17
CA GLU A 213 -30.50 -27.79 -8.01
C GLU A 213 -31.49 -28.89 -7.57
N THR A 214 -32.26 -28.68 -6.50
CA THR A 214 -33.32 -29.60 -6.06
C THR A 214 -34.68 -29.21 -6.65
N GLU A 215 -35.68 -30.10 -6.55
CA GLU A 215 -37.06 -29.75 -6.89
C GLU A 215 -37.62 -28.76 -5.86
N LEU A 216 -37.71 -27.49 -6.26
CA LEU A 216 -38.23 -26.39 -5.45
C LEU A 216 -39.59 -25.91 -5.97
N GLN A 217 -40.49 -25.56 -5.05
CA GLN A 217 -41.70 -24.81 -5.39
C GLN A 217 -41.35 -23.38 -5.83
N SER A 218 -42.23 -22.72 -6.59
CA SER A 218 -41.96 -21.38 -7.15
C SER A 218 -41.54 -20.36 -6.09
N GLU A 219 -42.20 -20.37 -4.92
CA GLU A 219 -41.90 -19.45 -3.82
C GLU A 219 -40.53 -19.77 -3.17
N GLN A 220 -40.19 -21.05 -3.03
CA GLN A 220 -38.88 -21.49 -2.50
C GLN A 220 -37.75 -21.13 -3.46
N LYS A 221 -37.98 -21.22 -4.77
CA LYS A 221 -37.03 -20.78 -5.78
C LYS A 221 -36.75 -19.29 -5.68
N ASP A 222 -37.79 -18.46 -5.48
CA ASP A 222 -37.63 -17.02 -5.28
C ASP A 222 -36.81 -16.69 -4.01
N TYR A 223 -37.00 -17.46 -2.92
CA TYR A 223 -36.19 -17.31 -1.71
C TYR A 223 -34.72 -17.66 -1.94
N VAL A 224 -34.44 -18.78 -2.61
CA VAL A 224 -33.06 -19.21 -2.93
C VAL A 224 -32.38 -18.20 -3.86
N ASP A 225 -33.07 -17.75 -4.90
CA ASP A 225 -32.61 -16.69 -5.80
C ASP A 225 -32.27 -15.39 -5.06
N THR A 226 -33.09 -15.02 -4.08
CA THR A 226 -32.90 -13.80 -3.27
C THR A 226 -31.68 -13.94 -2.36
N ILE A 227 -31.49 -15.09 -1.73
CA ILE A 227 -30.30 -15.40 -0.92
C ILE A 227 -29.05 -15.32 -1.80
N GLN A 228 -29.07 -15.95 -2.98
CA GLN A 228 -27.94 -15.92 -3.90
C GLN A 228 -27.61 -14.51 -4.38
N ARG A 229 -28.61 -13.73 -4.79
CA ARG A 229 -28.38 -12.33 -5.20
C ARG A 229 -27.83 -11.48 -4.07
N SER A 230 -28.35 -11.65 -2.85
CA SER A 230 -27.92 -10.88 -1.68
C SER A 230 -26.50 -11.23 -1.25
N GLY A 231 -26.14 -12.51 -1.26
CA GLY A 231 -24.78 -12.96 -0.94
C GLY A 231 -23.75 -12.48 -1.98
N ASN A 232 -24.07 -12.57 -3.28
CA ASN A 232 -23.22 -12.04 -4.34
C ASN A 232 -23.06 -10.51 -4.25
N LEU A 233 -24.13 -9.78 -3.92
CA LEU A 233 -24.05 -8.35 -3.67
C LEU A 233 -23.07 -8.04 -2.53
N LEU A 234 -23.19 -8.73 -1.40
CA LEU A 234 -22.32 -8.54 -0.23
C LEU A 234 -20.84 -8.81 -0.56
N LEU A 235 -20.54 -9.87 -1.29
CA LEU A 235 -19.17 -10.17 -1.74
C LEU A 235 -18.60 -9.07 -2.63
N ASN A 236 -19.40 -8.54 -3.56
CA ASN A 236 -18.98 -7.43 -4.40
C ASN A 236 -18.69 -6.17 -3.57
N LEU A 237 -19.52 -5.83 -2.58
CA LEU A 237 -19.26 -4.68 -1.71
C LEU A 237 -17.97 -4.83 -0.91
N LEU A 238 -17.72 -6.04 -0.43
CA LEU A 238 -16.53 -6.36 0.34
C LEU A 238 -15.26 -6.28 -0.53
N ASN A 239 -15.33 -6.75 -1.78
CA ASN A 239 -14.26 -6.58 -2.76
C ASN A 239 -14.03 -5.10 -3.11
N ASP A 240 -15.10 -4.31 -3.30
CA ASP A 240 -14.99 -2.86 -3.53
C ASP A 240 -14.28 -2.15 -2.36
N ILE A 241 -14.63 -2.49 -1.12
CA ILE A 241 -13.99 -1.90 0.07
C ILE A 241 -12.50 -2.27 0.13
N LEU A 242 -12.16 -3.52 -0.15
CA LEU A 242 -10.77 -3.96 -0.20
C LEU A 242 -9.97 -3.24 -1.29
N ASP A 243 -10.50 -3.19 -2.50
CA ASP A 243 -9.84 -2.52 -3.62
C ASP A 243 -9.65 -1.03 -3.32
N PHE A 244 -10.66 -0.37 -2.74
CA PHE A 244 -10.54 1.01 -2.29
C PHE A 244 -9.44 1.19 -1.22
N SER A 245 -9.36 0.31 -0.22
CA SER A 245 -8.30 0.37 0.80
C SER A 245 -6.90 0.15 0.22
N LYS A 246 -6.76 -0.74 -0.78
CA LYS A 246 -5.49 -0.98 -1.48
C LYS A 246 -5.08 0.21 -2.35
N LEU A 247 -6.05 0.88 -2.97
CA LEU A 247 -5.84 2.10 -3.74
C LEU A 247 -5.38 3.26 -2.84
N GLU A 248 -6.05 3.51 -1.71
CA GLU A 248 -5.66 4.59 -0.77
C GLU A 248 -4.24 4.41 -0.22
N SER A 249 -3.80 3.17 -0.03
CA SER A 249 -2.48 2.87 0.53
C SER A 249 -1.35 2.77 -0.50
N ALA A 250 -1.61 3.08 -1.78
CA ALA A 250 -0.66 2.91 -2.89
C ALA A 250 -0.06 1.49 -3.00
N ASN A 251 -0.68 0.49 -2.37
CA ASN A 251 -0.25 -0.91 -2.38
C ASN A 251 -0.87 -1.71 -3.54
N MET A 252 -1.69 -1.08 -4.36
CA MET A 252 -2.25 -1.69 -5.55
C MET A 252 -1.18 -1.81 -6.64
N LYS A 253 -0.94 -3.04 -7.13
CA LYS A 253 -0.06 -3.31 -8.27
C LYS A 253 -0.91 -3.62 -9.50
N ILE A 254 -0.49 -3.08 -10.64
CA ILE A 254 -1.07 -3.37 -11.96
C ILE A 254 -0.19 -4.44 -12.62
N GLU A 255 -0.78 -5.58 -12.97
CA GLU A 255 -0.05 -6.67 -13.63
C GLU A 255 -0.11 -6.45 -15.15
N ILE A 256 0.99 -5.98 -15.73
CA ILE A 256 1.06 -5.71 -17.17
C ILE A 256 1.37 -7.02 -17.90
N ILE A 257 0.38 -7.56 -18.60
CA ILE A 257 0.52 -8.76 -19.43
C ILE A 257 -0.02 -8.53 -20.85
N ALA A 258 0.49 -9.30 -21.81
CA ALA A 258 0.03 -9.26 -23.19
C ALA A 258 -1.24 -10.10 -23.38
N PHE A 259 -2.28 -9.51 -23.95
CA PHE A 259 -3.55 -10.19 -24.25
C PHE A 259 -4.27 -9.56 -25.45
N ASN A 260 -5.24 -10.30 -26.00
CA ASN A 260 -6.11 -9.78 -27.06
C ASN A 260 -7.28 -8.98 -26.46
N LEU A 261 -7.26 -7.66 -26.67
CA LEU A 261 -8.29 -6.76 -26.15
C LEU A 261 -9.68 -7.05 -26.74
N MET A 262 -9.76 -7.52 -27.99
CA MET A 262 -11.04 -7.87 -28.60
C MET A 262 -11.67 -9.11 -27.97
N ASP A 263 -10.87 -10.07 -27.52
CA ASP A 263 -11.39 -11.25 -26.84
C ASP A 263 -11.90 -10.88 -25.45
N LEU A 264 -11.18 -10.00 -24.73
CA LEU A 264 -11.66 -9.45 -23.48
C LEU A 264 -13.00 -8.71 -23.63
N LEU A 265 -13.16 -7.88 -24.66
CA LEU A 265 -14.41 -7.17 -24.91
C LEU A 265 -15.58 -8.12 -25.20
N LYS A 266 -15.34 -9.18 -26.00
CA LYS A 266 -16.35 -10.21 -26.26
C LYS A 266 -16.75 -10.95 -24.98
N ASP A 267 -15.77 -11.32 -24.16
CA ASP A 267 -16.01 -11.99 -22.87
C ASP A 267 -16.86 -11.11 -21.95
N VAL A 268 -16.57 -9.81 -21.88
CA VAL A 268 -17.37 -8.87 -21.10
C VAL A 268 -18.79 -8.75 -21.66
N CYS A 269 -18.96 -8.66 -22.98
CA CYS A 269 -20.29 -8.59 -23.59
C CYS A 269 -21.13 -9.84 -23.29
N TYR A 270 -20.52 -11.01 -23.38
CA TYR A 270 -21.19 -12.29 -23.16
C TYR A 270 -21.85 -12.37 -21.76
N ILE A 271 -21.19 -11.81 -20.74
CA ILE A 271 -21.71 -11.78 -19.36
C ILE A 271 -23.10 -11.11 -19.29
N PHE A 272 -23.35 -10.08 -20.10
CA PHE A 272 -24.57 -9.27 -20.03
C PHE A 272 -25.63 -9.64 -21.08
N GLU A 273 -25.39 -10.61 -21.96
CA GLU A 273 -26.38 -11.05 -22.96
C GLU A 273 -27.65 -11.62 -22.31
N ALA A 274 -27.49 -12.36 -21.22
CA ALA A 274 -28.62 -12.90 -20.46
C ALA A 274 -29.47 -11.79 -19.83
N ASP A 275 -28.82 -10.77 -19.27
CA ASP A 275 -29.49 -9.60 -18.70
C ASP A 275 -30.23 -8.77 -19.74
N ALA A 276 -29.62 -8.58 -20.91
CA ALA A 276 -30.23 -7.89 -22.05
C ALA A 276 -31.52 -8.58 -22.50
N LYS A 277 -31.49 -9.92 -22.67
CA LYS A 277 -32.67 -10.73 -23.02
C LYS A 277 -33.75 -10.65 -21.94
N ARG A 278 -33.35 -10.77 -20.67
CA ARG A 278 -34.27 -10.72 -19.53
C ARG A 278 -34.99 -9.38 -19.41
N LYS A 279 -34.27 -8.27 -19.61
CA LYS A 279 -34.84 -6.91 -19.56
C LYS A 279 -35.45 -6.44 -20.89
N ASN A 280 -35.29 -7.21 -21.97
CA ASN A 280 -35.66 -6.84 -23.33
C ASN A 280 -35.07 -5.48 -23.76
N ILE A 281 -33.76 -5.30 -23.49
CA ILE A 281 -32.97 -4.11 -23.86
C ILE A 281 -32.08 -4.48 -25.04
N GLU A 282 -31.99 -3.60 -26.04
CA GLU A 282 -31.08 -3.80 -27.17
C GLU A 282 -29.63 -3.65 -26.71
N PHE A 283 -28.83 -4.71 -26.87
CA PHE A 283 -27.42 -4.71 -26.48
C PHE A 283 -26.53 -5.03 -27.69
N LYS A 284 -25.64 -4.11 -28.05
CA LYS A 284 -24.78 -4.26 -29.23
C LYS A 284 -23.38 -3.70 -29.00
N MET A 285 -22.41 -4.30 -29.67
CA MET A 285 -21.03 -3.85 -29.73
C MET A 285 -20.74 -3.29 -31.13
N ILE A 286 -20.24 -2.06 -31.23
CA ILE A 286 -20.08 -1.32 -32.49
C ILE A 286 -18.65 -0.74 -32.57
N GLY A 287 -17.93 -1.02 -33.65
CA GLY A 287 -16.59 -0.45 -33.85
C GLY A 287 -15.85 -1.11 -35.01
N LYS A 288 -14.72 -0.52 -35.42
CA LYS A 288 -13.82 -1.14 -36.40
C LYS A 288 -13.12 -2.31 -35.71
N GLN A 289 -13.34 -3.52 -36.19
CA GLN A 289 -12.69 -4.73 -35.65
C GLN A 289 -11.35 -4.97 -36.36
N PRO A 290 -10.21 -4.61 -35.74
CA PRO A 290 -8.91 -5.05 -36.23
C PRO A 290 -8.79 -6.58 -36.12
N SER A 291 -8.04 -7.19 -37.03
CA SER A 291 -7.85 -8.66 -37.09
C SER A 291 -7.05 -9.23 -35.91
N SER A 292 -6.24 -8.41 -35.23
CA SER A 292 -5.48 -8.78 -34.02
C SER A 292 -5.14 -7.52 -33.23
N LEU A 293 -5.68 -7.36 -32.03
CA LEU A 293 -5.43 -6.21 -31.15
C LEU A 293 -4.76 -6.69 -29.85
N ILE A 294 -3.45 -6.88 -29.92
CA ILE A 294 -2.65 -7.37 -28.80
C ILE A 294 -2.04 -6.19 -28.08
N VAL A 295 -2.39 -6.05 -26.81
CA VAL A 295 -2.01 -4.92 -25.96
C VAL A 295 -1.38 -5.43 -24.68
N SER A 296 -0.52 -4.60 -24.08
CA SER A 296 0.15 -4.90 -22.82
C SER A 296 -0.40 -4.02 -21.69
N THR A 297 -1.26 -4.59 -20.85
CA THR A 297 -1.84 -3.95 -19.67
C THR A 297 -2.45 -4.99 -18.73
N ASP A 298 -3.22 -4.60 -17.72
CA ASP A 298 -3.88 -5.53 -16.81
C ASP A 298 -5.31 -5.87 -17.31
N PRO A 299 -5.53 -7.08 -17.86
CA PRO A 299 -6.84 -7.47 -18.39
C PRO A 299 -7.88 -7.62 -17.29
N ASN A 300 -7.49 -8.03 -16.07
CA ASN A 300 -8.43 -8.24 -14.98
C ASN A 300 -8.98 -6.90 -14.47
N ARG A 301 -8.12 -5.89 -14.33
CA ARG A 301 -8.55 -4.52 -13.96
C ARG A 301 -9.33 -3.86 -15.06
N LEU A 302 -8.93 -4.03 -16.32
CA LEU A 302 -9.72 -3.52 -17.44
C LEU A 302 -11.11 -4.17 -17.49
N LYS A 303 -11.18 -5.50 -17.30
CA LYS A 303 -12.44 -6.24 -17.19
C LYS A 303 -13.31 -5.67 -16.07
N GLN A 304 -12.73 -5.43 -14.90
CA GLN A 304 -13.42 -4.89 -13.72
C GLN A 304 -14.04 -3.52 -14.02
N ILE A 305 -13.29 -2.61 -14.65
CA ILE A 305 -13.79 -1.29 -15.06
C ILE A 305 -14.98 -1.48 -16.02
N LEU A 306 -14.82 -2.26 -17.10
CA LEU A 306 -15.84 -2.45 -18.13
C LEU A 306 -17.12 -3.08 -17.57
N VAL A 307 -16.98 -4.14 -16.76
CA VAL A 307 -18.11 -4.82 -16.09
C VAL A 307 -18.87 -3.83 -15.20
N ASN A 308 -18.16 -2.98 -14.44
CA ASN A 308 -18.82 -1.98 -13.61
C ASN A 308 -19.58 -0.93 -14.44
N LEU A 309 -18.99 -0.41 -15.53
CA LEU A 309 -19.65 0.56 -16.40
C LEU A 309 -20.90 -0.02 -17.08
N ILE A 310 -20.81 -1.24 -17.63
CA ILE A 310 -21.92 -1.91 -18.32
C ILE A 310 -23.01 -2.31 -17.32
N SER A 311 -22.65 -2.82 -16.15
CA SER A 311 -23.60 -3.12 -15.08
C SER A 311 -24.39 -1.87 -14.67
N ASN A 312 -23.73 -0.72 -14.52
CA ASN A 312 -24.40 0.55 -14.25
C ASN A 312 -25.34 0.96 -15.41
N ALA A 313 -24.92 0.80 -16.67
CA ALA A 313 -25.78 1.08 -17.83
C ALA A 313 -27.07 0.23 -17.81
N PHE A 314 -26.96 -1.09 -17.56
CA PHE A 314 -28.12 -1.98 -17.44
C PHE A 314 -28.99 -1.68 -16.21
N LYS A 315 -28.36 -1.26 -15.12
CA LYS A 315 -29.05 -0.93 -13.87
C LYS A 315 -29.95 0.29 -14.01
N PHE A 316 -29.50 1.33 -14.73
CA PHE A 316 -30.23 2.59 -14.89
C PHE A 316 -31.04 2.71 -16.19
N THR A 317 -31.04 1.65 -17.00
CA THR A 317 -31.86 1.53 -18.21
C THR A 317 -32.94 0.48 -17.98
N ASP A 318 -34.21 0.91 -17.96
CA ASP A 318 -35.36 0.00 -17.85
C ASP A 318 -35.89 -0.44 -19.22
N LYS A 319 -35.80 0.43 -20.23
CA LYS A 319 -36.17 0.17 -21.65
C LYS A 319 -35.23 0.96 -22.57
N GLY A 320 -34.97 0.43 -23.76
CA GLY A 320 -34.14 1.09 -24.77
C GLY A 320 -32.90 0.27 -25.13
N SER A 321 -31.73 0.89 -25.14
CA SER A 321 -30.49 0.24 -25.57
C SER A 321 -29.28 0.56 -24.69
N VAL A 322 -28.35 -0.40 -24.65
CA VAL A 322 -27.00 -0.25 -24.12
C VAL A 322 -26.03 -0.60 -25.25
N LEU A 323 -25.14 0.31 -25.60
CA LEU A 323 -24.22 0.16 -26.73
C LEU A 323 -22.78 0.30 -26.24
N ILE A 324 -21.92 -0.63 -26.67
CA ILE A 324 -20.48 -0.54 -26.44
C ILE A 324 -19.84 -0.13 -27.76
N GLU A 325 -19.39 1.12 -27.83
CA GLU A 325 -18.63 1.63 -28.95
C GLU A 325 -17.14 1.56 -28.67
N PHE A 326 -16.35 1.14 -29.64
CA PHE A 326 -14.89 1.14 -29.51
C PHE A 326 -14.23 1.65 -30.78
N ASP A 327 -13.15 2.40 -30.59
CA ASP A 327 -12.29 2.90 -31.65
C ASP A 327 -10.83 2.67 -31.26
N PHE A 328 -10.05 2.17 -32.22
CA PHE A 328 -8.65 1.80 -32.03
C PHE A 328 -7.83 2.39 -33.17
N GLU A 329 -6.93 3.30 -32.81
CA GLU A 329 -5.99 3.89 -33.76
C GLU A 329 -4.58 3.41 -33.39
N SER A 330 -3.90 2.76 -34.33
CA SER A 330 -2.53 2.26 -34.11
C SER A 330 -1.50 3.34 -34.39
N ASP A 331 -0.56 3.51 -33.48
CA ASP A 331 0.77 4.06 -33.74
C ASP A 331 1.81 2.91 -33.73
N THR A 332 3.01 3.17 -34.25
CA THR A 332 4.16 2.25 -34.35
C THR A 332 4.55 1.54 -33.05
N LYS A 333 4.16 2.06 -31.87
CA LYS A 333 4.49 1.48 -30.55
C LYS A 333 3.32 1.40 -29.56
N GLN A 334 2.22 2.12 -29.81
CA GLN A 334 1.08 2.21 -28.89
C GLN A 334 -0.25 2.23 -29.65
N TYR A 335 -1.31 1.70 -29.06
CA TYR A 335 -2.68 1.91 -29.52
C TYR A 335 -3.31 3.07 -28.75
N ASP A 336 -3.90 4.04 -29.45
CA ASP A 336 -4.89 4.93 -28.86
C ASP A 336 -6.21 4.17 -28.80
N VAL A 337 -6.62 3.81 -27.58
CA VAL A 337 -7.81 3.02 -27.29
C VAL A 337 -8.88 3.96 -26.79
N ARG A 338 -10.07 3.91 -27.40
CA ARG A 338 -11.27 4.59 -26.89
C ARG A 338 -12.42 3.60 -26.81
N ILE A 339 -12.91 3.34 -25.61
CA ILE A 339 -14.06 2.45 -25.36
C ILE A 339 -15.14 3.28 -24.67
N ARG A 340 -16.34 3.31 -25.27
CA ARG A 340 -17.49 4.07 -24.80
C ARG A 340 -18.66 3.14 -24.49
N VAL A 341 -19.18 3.22 -23.27
CA VAL A 341 -20.42 2.56 -22.86
C VAL A 341 -21.53 3.59 -22.88
N LYS A 342 -22.50 3.42 -23.79
CA LYS A 342 -23.66 4.31 -23.95
C LYS A 342 -24.91 3.62 -23.46
N ASP A 343 -25.72 4.32 -22.69
CA ASP A 343 -27.04 3.87 -22.25
C ASP A 343 -28.11 4.89 -22.65
N THR A 344 -29.37 4.44 -22.77
CA THR A 344 -30.54 5.31 -22.97
C THR A 344 -31.38 5.45 -21.69
N GLY A 345 -30.73 5.36 -20.53
CA GLY A 345 -31.37 5.37 -19.23
C GLY A 345 -31.80 6.76 -18.75
N ILE A 346 -32.00 6.88 -17.44
CA ILE A 346 -32.49 8.11 -16.79
C ILE A 346 -31.55 9.32 -16.92
N GLY A 347 -30.28 9.10 -17.25
CA GLY A 347 -29.25 10.14 -17.29
C GLY A 347 -28.88 10.71 -15.91
N ILE A 348 -27.87 11.58 -15.90
CA ILE A 348 -27.25 12.15 -14.69
C ILE A 348 -27.30 13.68 -14.79
N PRO A 349 -27.78 14.40 -13.75
CA PRO A 349 -27.74 15.85 -13.71
C PRO A 349 -26.32 16.43 -13.75
N GLU A 350 -26.12 17.54 -14.46
CA GLU A 350 -24.81 18.17 -14.66
C GLU A 350 -24.08 18.52 -13.35
N GLN A 351 -24.83 18.98 -12.34
CA GLN A 351 -24.29 19.31 -11.02
C GLN A 351 -23.64 18.09 -10.35
N LYS A 352 -24.16 16.88 -10.60
CA LYS A 352 -23.67 15.63 -9.99
C LYS A 352 -22.60 14.93 -10.83
N LEU A 353 -22.40 15.31 -12.11
CA LEU A 353 -21.32 14.76 -12.95
C LEU A 353 -19.93 15.07 -12.36
N LYS A 354 -19.76 16.23 -11.72
CA LYS A 354 -18.49 16.62 -11.08
C LYS A 354 -18.14 15.76 -9.86
N GLU A 355 -19.15 15.18 -9.22
CA GLU A 355 -19.00 14.41 -7.99
C GLU A 355 -19.08 12.89 -8.23
N LEU A 356 -19.35 12.48 -9.47
CA LEU A 356 -19.66 11.10 -9.85
C LEU A 356 -18.55 10.09 -9.51
N PHE A 357 -17.31 10.54 -9.52
CA PHE A 357 -16.13 9.72 -9.24
C PHE A 357 -15.59 9.90 -7.81
N GLN A 358 -16.29 10.61 -6.94
CA GLN A 358 -15.90 10.75 -5.53
C GLN A 358 -16.39 9.54 -4.74
N ALA A 359 -15.52 8.98 -3.89
CA ALA A 359 -15.85 7.83 -3.07
C ALA A 359 -17.05 8.10 -2.14
N TYR A 360 -17.90 7.09 -1.94
CA TYR A 360 -19.07 7.10 -1.06
C TYR A 360 -20.19 8.09 -1.44
N LYS A 361 -20.09 8.82 -2.55
CA LYS A 361 -21.18 9.68 -3.02
C LYS A 361 -22.20 8.89 -3.84
N GLN A 362 -23.44 8.86 -3.35
CA GLN A 362 -24.57 8.22 -4.02
C GLN A 362 -25.60 9.25 -4.50
N MET A 363 -26.31 8.94 -5.59
CA MET A 363 -27.46 9.73 -6.04
C MET A 363 -28.64 9.52 -5.08
N ASP A 364 -29.12 10.61 -4.47
CA ASP A 364 -30.32 10.82 -3.61
C ASP A 364 -31.02 9.60 -3.00
N THR A 365 -31.51 9.75 -1.75
CA THR A 365 -32.18 8.69 -0.96
C THR A 365 -33.37 7.99 -1.64
N SER A 366 -33.92 8.52 -2.74
CA SER A 366 -34.96 7.90 -3.56
C SER A 366 -34.43 6.98 -4.67
N VAL A 367 -33.30 7.32 -5.31
CA VAL A 367 -32.64 6.50 -6.34
C VAL A 367 -31.82 5.39 -5.67
N SER A 368 -31.17 5.68 -4.54
CA SER A 368 -30.44 4.67 -3.74
C SER A 368 -31.38 3.58 -3.21
N ARG A 369 -32.63 3.92 -2.85
CA ARG A 369 -33.65 2.94 -2.40
C ARG A 369 -34.11 1.99 -3.50
N LYS A 370 -34.12 2.42 -4.77
CA LYS A 370 -34.59 1.59 -5.90
C LYS A 370 -33.47 0.80 -6.57
N TYR A 371 -32.24 1.34 -6.60
CA TYR A 371 -31.14 0.74 -7.37
C TYR A 371 -29.93 0.34 -6.50
N GLY A 372 -29.79 0.79 -5.26
CA GLY A 372 -28.71 0.39 -4.34
C GLY A 372 -27.29 0.72 -4.83
N GLY A 373 -26.26 0.30 -4.09
CA GLY A 373 -24.83 0.47 -4.45
C GLY A 373 -24.02 1.08 -3.30
N THR A 374 -22.69 0.93 -3.31
CA THR A 374 -21.76 1.54 -2.32
C THR A 374 -21.35 2.96 -2.65
N GLY A 375 -21.42 3.36 -3.93
CA GLY A 375 -20.80 4.59 -4.41
C GLY A 375 -19.28 4.49 -4.56
N LEU A 376 -18.71 3.28 -4.44
CA LEU A 376 -17.28 3.04 -4.59
C LEU A 376 -16.89 2.64 -6.01
N GLY A 377 -17.74 1.90 -6.73
CA GLY A 377 -17.38 1.30 -8.02
C GLY A 377 -16.86 2.28 -9.07
N LEU A 378 -17.47 3.46 -9.24
CA LEU A 378 -16.99 4.47 -10.20
C LEU A 378 -15.69 5.16 -9.74
N ALA A 379 -15.52 5.39 -8.44
CA ALA A 379 -14.28 5.93 -7.88
C ALA A 379 -13.12 4.94 -8.10
N ILE A 380 -13.32 3.66 -7.77
CA ILE A 380 -12.35 2.58 -8.02
C ILE A 380 -12.04 2.49 -9.52
N SER A 381 -13.07 2.50 -10.37
CA SER A 381 -12.89 2.44 -11.83
C SER A 381 -12.04 3.57 -12.38
N LYS A 382 -12.21 4.79 -11.85
CA LYS A 382 -11.40 5.94 -12.23
C LYS A 382 -9.96 5.79 -11.76
N SER A 383 -9.74 5.42 -10.50
CA SER A 383 -8.38 5.21 -9.97
C SER A 383 -7.64 4.08 -10.69
N LEU A 384 -8.31 2.98 -11.01
CA LEU A 384 -7.74 1.89 -11.81
C LEU A 384 -7.35 2.36 -13.22
N ALA A 385 -8.23 3.12 -13.89
CA ALA A 385 -7.92 3.69 -15.18
C ALA A 385 -6.66 4.60 -15.10
N GLU A 386 -6.60 5.49 -14.11
CA GLU A 386 -5.47 6.40 -13.91
C GLU A 386 -4.15 5.64 -13.64
N MET A 387 -4.17 4.58 -12.82
CA MET A 387 -3.01 3.72 -12.58
C MET A 387 -2.54 2.98 -13.85
N MET A 388 -3.45 2.71 -14.78
CA MET A 388 -3.16 2.12 -16.09
C MET A 388 -2.79 3.18 -17.15
N ASN A 389 -2.62 4.45 -16.77
CA ASN A 389 -2.43 5.60 -17.67
C ASN A 389 -3.57 5.81 -18.67
N LEU A 390 -4.78 5.41 -18.30
CA LEU A 390 -6.03 5.65 -19.01
C LEU A 390 -6.85 6.73 -18.32
N LYS A 391 -7.72 7.38 -19.08
CA LYS A 391 -8.64 8.39 -18.61
C LYS A 391 -10.06 7.84 -18.64
N LEU A 392 -10.79 7.97 -17.53
CA LEU A 392 -12.21 7.67 -17.44
C LEU A 392 -13.01 8.99 -17.37
N THR A 393 -13.93 9.19 -18.31
CA THR A 393 -14.81 10.37 -18.36
C THR A 393 -16.28 9.97 -18.51
N ALA A 394 -17.18 10.88 -18.17
CA ALA A 394 -18.62 10.67 -18.29
C ALA A 394 -19.30 11.92 -18.85
N GLN A 395 -20.26 11.69 -19.75
CA GLN A 395 -21.19 12.70 -20.27
C GLN A 395 -22.60 12.16 -20.11
N SER A 396 -23.56 12.98 -19.72
CA SER A 396 -24.92 12.50 -19.51
C SER A 396 -25.94 13.61 -19.66
N VAL A 397 -27.13 13.26 -20.13
CA VAL A 397 -28.27 14.16 -20.25
C VAL A 397 -29.48 13.47 -19.66
N ILE A 398 -30.19 14.16 -18.75
CA ILE A 398 -31.38 13.64 -18.08
C ILE A 398 -32.40 13.14 -19.13
N ASN A 399 -32.91 11.93 -18.92
CA ASN A 399 -33.85 11.20 -19.79
C ASN A 399 -33.37 10.92 -21.22
N ARG A 400 -32.07 11.10 -21.51
CA ARG A 400 -31.46 10.67 -22.77
C ARG A 400 -30.35 9.63 -22.57
N GLY A 401 -29.97 9.38 -21.31
CA GLY A 401 -28.96 8.41 -20.91
C GLY A 401 -27.57 9.00 -20.74
N SER A 402 -26.58 8.12 -20.61
CA SER A 402 -25.19 8.48 -20.31
C SER A 402 -24.20 7.83 -21.25
N VAL A 403 -23.01 8.43 -21.35
CA VAL A 403 -21.85 7.94 -22.09
C VAL A 403 -20.67 7.96 -21.15
N PHE A 404 -20.15 6.79 -20.83
CA PHE A 404 -18.89 6.62 -20.10
C PHE A 404 -17.78 6.25 -21.09
N GLU A 405 -16.68 6.99 -21.07
CA GLU A 405 -15.56 6.78 -21.99
C GLU A 405 -14.28 6.46 -21.22
N ILE A 406 -13.65 5.34 -21.57
CA ILE A 406 -12.26 5.02 -21.21
C ILE A 406 -11.41 5.33 -22.44
N SER A 407 -10.43 6.22 -22.29
CA SER A 407 -9.52 6.58 -23.38
C SER A 407 -8.07 6.71 -22.94
N GLY A 408 -7.12 6.30 -23.77
CA GLY A 408 -5.70 6.45 -23.48
C GLY A 408 -4.81 5.56 -24.34
N ARG A 409 -3.49 5.66 -24.09
CA ARG A 409 -2.48 4.95 -24.87
C ARG A 409 -2.05 3.68 -24.17
N ILE A 410 -2.21 2.54 -24.85
CA ILE A 410 -1.78 1.23 -24.35
C ILE A 410 -0.63 0.70 -25.21
N PRO A 411 0.48 0.23 -24.61
CA PRO A 411 1.59 -0.38 -25.36
C PRO A 411 1.14 -1.57 -26.21
N LEU A 412 1.70 -1.69 -27.42
CA LEU A 412 1.58 -2.93 -28.20
C LEU A 412 2.41 -4.03 -27.54
N ALA A 413 1.91 -5.27 -27.64
CA ALA A 413 2.69 -6.47 -27.35
C ALA A 413 2.76 -7.37 -28.58
N GLU A 414 3.82 -8.17 -28.68
CA GLU A 414 3.95 -9.12 -29.78
C GLU A 414 3.06 -10.35 -29.55
N LYS A 415 2.64 -10.99 -30.66
CA LYS A 415 1.78 -12.17 -30.63
C LYS A 415 2.44 -13.39 -29.97
N SER A 416 3.78 -13.40 -29.92
CA SER A 416 4.64 -14.36 -29.22
C SER A 416 4.61 -14.20 -27.70
N GLU A 417 4.17 -13.05 -27.17
CA GLU A 417 4.20 -12.73 -25.74
C GLU A 417 2.86 -12.98 -25.03
N VAL A 418 1.83 -13.43 -25.77
CA VAL A 418 0.48 -13.66 -25.23
C VAL A 418 0.49 -14.81 -24.22
N ASN A 419 0.51 -14.46 -22.94
CA ASN A 419 0.37 -15.40 -21.81
C ASN A 419 -1.09 -15.53 -21.32
N PHE A 420 -2.04 -14.92 -22.03
CA PHE A 420 -3.47 -14.98 -21.72
C PHE A 420 -4.20 -15.76 -22.82
N GLU A 421 -4.33 -17.08 -22.65
CA GLU A 421 -5.28 -17.86 -23.43
C GLU A 421 -6.66 -17.80 -22.75
N PRO A 422 -7.73 -17.33 -23.42
CA PRO A 422 -9.07 -17.44 -22.89
C PRO A 422 -9.41 -18.91 -22.70
N LYS A 423 -9.93 -19.29 -21.51
CA LYS A 423 -10.49 -20.63 -21.26
C LYS A 423 -11.55 -20.92 -22.33
N LYS A 424 -11.19 -21.66 -23.37
CA LYS A 424 -12.16 -22.28 -24.28
C LYS A 424 -12.96 -23.26 -23.44
N LEU A 425 -14.21 -22.93 -23.11
CA LEU A 425 -15.18 -23.91 -22.67
C LEU A 425 -15.34 -24.92 -23.81
N LYS A 426 -14.62 -26.06 -23.73
CA LYS A 426 -14.90 -27.20 -24.60
C LYS A 426 -16.22 -27.80 -24.14
N SER A 427 -17.22 -27.70 -25.00
CA SER A 427 -18.59 -28.15 -24.82
C SER A 427 -18.77 -29.69 -24.85
N ASP A 428 -17.77 -30.46 -24.43
CA ASP A 428 -17.78 -31.94 -24.48
C ASP A 428 -17.58 -32.60 -23.10
N ALA A 429 -17.87 -31.88 -22.00
CA ALA A 429 -17.75 -32.39 -20.64
C ALA A 429 -18.71 -33.58 -20.32
N ASP A 430 -19.68 -33.87 -21.19
CA ASP A 430 -20.69 -34.91 -20.97
C ASP A 430 -20.27 -36.34 -21.37
N LYS A 431 -19.00 -36.58 -21.77
CA LYS A 431 -18.57 -37.92 -22.26
C LYS A 431 -17.20 -38.40 -21.78
N ILE A 432 -16.77 -38.05 -20.58
CA ILE A 432 -15.58 -38.69 -19.99
C ILE A 432 -16.06 -39.85 -19.10
N PRO A 433 -15.66 -41.11 -19.38
CA PRO A 433 -16.09 -42.24 -18.57
C PRO A 433 -15.58 -42.07 -17.13
N ILE A 434 -16.51 -42.08 -16.17
CA ILE A 434 -16.23 -41.99 -14.74
C ILE A 434 -15.27 -43.14 -14.37
N GLN A 435 -14.01 -42.80 -14.10
CA GLN A 435 -13.03 -43.76 -13.59
C GLN A 435 -13.14 -43.87 -12.06
N ASN A 436 -12.85 -45.06 -11.52
CA ASN A 436 -12.86 -45.29 -10.07
C ASN A 436 -11.59 -44.66 -9.44
N LEU A 437 -11.61 -43.35 -9.21
CA LEU A 437 -10.52 -42.59 -8.58
C LEU A 437 -10.69 -42.53 -7.06
N ARG A 438 -9.60 -42.75 -6.31
CA ARG A 438 -9.55 -42.47 -4.87
C ARG A 438 -9.23 -40.98 -4.68
N ILE A 439 -10.26 -40.21 -4.35
CA ILE A 439 -10.16 -38.77 -4.13
C ILE A 439 -10.15 -38.49 -2.63
N LEU A 440 -9.12 -37.79 -2.15
CA LEU A 440 -9.03 -37.26 -0.80
C LEU A 440 -9.23 -35.75 -0.82
N VAL A 441 -9.94 -35.23 0.17
CA VAL A 441 -10.14 -33.80 0.39
C VAL A 441 -9.66 -33.46 1.79
N ALA A 442 -8.75 -32.51 1.92
CA ALA A 442 -8.31 -31.94 3.18
C ALA A 442 -8.80 -30.48 3.27
N GLU A 443 -9.72 -30.22 4.20
CA GLU A 443 -10.39 -28.94 4.42
C GLU A 443 -10.84 -28.86 5.87
N ASP A 444 -10.59 -27.77 6.58
CA ASP A 444 -10.90 -27.63 8.01
C ASP A 444 -12.34 -27.14 8.29
N ASN A 445 -12.93 -26.42 7.35
CA ASN A 445 -14.27 -25.87 7.49
C ASN A 445 -15.36 -26.87 7.09
N GLU A 446 -16.23 -27.26 8.03
CA GLU A 446 -17.32 -28.23 7.81
C GLU A 446 -18.25 -27.89 6.64
N ILE A 447 -18.51 -26.59 6.38
CA ILE A 447 -19.37 -26.17 5.27
C ILE A 447 -18.64 -26.38 3.93
N ASN A 448 -17.36 -26.04 3.86
CA ASN A 448 -16.55 -26.26 2.67
C ASN A 448 -16.35 -27.76 2.40
N GLN A 449 -16.11 -28.56 3.46
CA GLN A 449 -16.06 -30.02 3.40
C GLN A 449 -17.33 -30.59 2.78
N MET A 450 -18.51 -30.14 3.25
CA MET A 450 -19.79 -30.55 2.71
C MET A 450 -19.95 -30.14 1.24
N LEU A 451 -19.56 -28.91 0.88
CA LEU A 451 -19.70 -28.38 -0.47
C LEU A 451 -18.90 -29.20 -1.48
N ILE A 452 -17.59 -29.35 -1.26
CA ILE A 452 -16.73 -30.08 -2.20
C ILE A 452 -17.09 -31.57 -2.28
N LYS A 453 -17.46 -32.18 -1.14
CA LYS A 453 -17.97 -33.54 -1.11
C LYS A 453 -19.20 -33.69 -1.99
N LYS A 454 -20.18 -32.77 -1.86
CA LYS A 454 -21.41 -32.81 -2.67
C LYS A 454 -21.15 -32.57 -4.15
N VAL A 455 -20.22 -31.67 -4.51
CA VAL A 455 -19.85 -31.43 -5.90
C VAL A 455 -19.22 -32.68 -6.52
N LEU A 456 -18.28 -33.32 -5.81
CA LEU A 456 -17.63 -34.56 -6.26
C LEU A 456 -18.60 -35.75 -6.33
N GLU A 457 -19.51 -35.89 -5.36
CA GLU A 457 -20.61 -36.88 -5.39
C GLU A 457 -21.51 -36.69 -6.62
N LYS A 458 -21.85 -35.45 -6.97
CA LYS A 458 -22.63 -35.12 -8.18
C LYS A 458 -21.88 -35.39 -9.49
N LEU A 459 -20.55 -35.41 -9.46
CA LEU A 459 -19.70 -35.84 -10.58
C LEU A 459 -19.51 -37.36 -10.63
N GLY A 460 -20.11 -38.11 -9.69
CA GLY A 460 -20.08 -39.57 -9.65
C GLY A 460 -18.93 -40.17 -8.83
N TYR A 461 -18.15 -39.35 -8.11
CA TYR A 461 -17.04 -39.81 -7.27
C TYR A 461 -17.45 -40.01 -5.82
N LYS A 462 -16.64 -40.77 -5.06
CA LYS A 462 -16.81 -40.97 -3.62
C LYS A 462 -15.58 -40.46 -2.88
N PRO A 463 -15.52 -39.15 -2.57
CA PRO A 463 -14.37 -38.59 -1.88
C PRO A 463 -14.36 -38.97 -0.40
N VAL A 464 -13.15 -39.13 0.15
CA VAL A 464 -12.92 -39.13 1.60
C VAL A 464 -12.50 -37.73 2.02
N VAL A 465 -13.02 -37.26 3.15
CA VAL A 465 -12.76 -35.92 3.68
C VAL A 465 -12.04 -36.02 5.02
N VAL A 466 -11.01 -35.22 5.20
CA VAL A 466 -10.21 -35.07 6.43
C VAL A 466 -10.10 -33.59 6.79
N SER A 467 -9.81 -33.29 8.06
CA SER A 467 -9.97 -31.93 8.59
C SER A 467 -8.67 -31.13 8.71
N ASN A 468 -7.51 -31.74 8.45
CA ASN A 468 -6.21 -31.08 8.56
C ASN A 468 -5.14 -31.81 7.76
N GLY A 469 -3.96 -31.18 7.63
CA GLY A 469 -2.82 -31.73 6.90
C GLY A 469 -2.26 -33.02 7.49
N ILE A 470 -2.36 -33.23 8.80
CA ILE A 470 -1.81 -34.42 9.48
C ILE A 470 -2.64 -35.67 9.12
N GLU A 471 -3.97 -35.57 9.19
CA GLU A 471 -4.88 -36.62 8.76
C GLU A 471 -4.72 -36.93 7.26
N ALA A 472 -4.46 -35.90 6.44
CA ALA A 472 -4.21 -36.07 5.02
C ALA A 472 -2.94 -36.91 4.76
N LEU A 473 -1.83 -36.59 5.43
CA LEU A 473 -0.59 -37.38 5.35
C LEU A 473 -0.83 -38.84 5.74
N HIS A 474 -1.45 -39.07 6.90
CA HIS A 474 -1.74 -40.41 7.39
C HIS A 474 -2.64 -41.21 6.43
N TYR A 475 -3.65 -40.57 5.83
CA TYR A 475 -4.53 -41.23 4.87
C TYR A 475 -3.81 -41.62 3.58
N VAL A 476 -2.98 -40.72 3.04
CA VAL A 476 -2.20 -40.98 1.82
C VAL A 476 -1.26 -42.18 2.03
N GLU A 477 -0.59 -42.25 3.18
CA GLU A 477 0.33 -43.36 3.52
C GLU A 477 -0.40 -44.70 3.70
N THR A 478 -1.57 -44.71 4.34
CA THR A 478 -2.26 -45.96 4.74
C THR A 478 -3.18 -46.53 3.65
N SER A 479 -3.87 -45.68 2.91
CA SER A 479 -4.96 -46.10 1.99
C SER A 479 -4.64 -45.84 0.52
N GLY A 480 -3.63 -45.01 0.23
CA GLY A 480 -3.28 -44.54 -1.11
C GLY A 480 -4.32 -43.58 -1.69
N THR A 481 -3.88 -42.62 -2.50
CA THR A 481 -4.74 -41.57 -3.05
C THR A 481 -4.33 -41.27 -4.49
N ASP A 482 -5.30 -41.14 -5.40
CA ASP A 482 -5.04 -40.78 -6.79
C ASP A 482 -5.02 -39.25 -6.96
N VAL A 483 -5.99 -38.56 -6.35
CA VAL A 483 -6.13 -37.09 -6.40
C VAL A 483 -6.38 -36.55 -4.99
N LEU A 484 -5.63 -35.54 -4.59
CA LEU A 484 -5.75 -34.85 -3.31
C LEU A 484 -6.16 -33.39 -3.55
N PHE A 485 -7.36 -33.00 -3.12
CA PHE A 485 -7.74 -31.60 -2.97
C PHE A 485 -7.29 -31.10 -1.60
N LEU A 486 -6.43 -30.09 -1.58
CA LEU A 486 -5.73 -29.66 -0.37
C LEU A 486 -5.96 -28.18 -0.10
N ASP A 487 -6.66 -27.83 0.98
CA ASP A 487 -6.74 -26.45 1.40
C ASP A 487 -5.37 -25.93 1.84
N ILE A 488 -4.99 -24.75 1.37
CA ILE A 488 -3.72 -24.12 1.74
C ILE A 488 -3.77 -23.66 3.20
N GLN A 489 -4.91 -23.12 3.63
CA GLN A 489 -5.07 -22.50 4.94
C GLN A 489 -5.81 -23.45 5.89
N MET A 490 -5.06 -24.32 6.56
CA MET A 490 -5.58 -25.22 7.60
C MET A 490 -4.81 -25.02 8.92
N PRO A 491 -5.45 -25.25 10.08
CA PRO A 491 -4.78 -25.29 11.37
C PRO A 491 -3.78 -26.45 11.48
N ASP A 492 -2.87 -26.33 12.44
CA ASP A 492 -1.78 -27.26 12.77
C ASP A 492 -0.72 -27.43 11.68
N LEU A 493 -1.08 -27.99 10.53
CA LEU A 493 -0.20 -28.21 9.40
C LEU A 493 -0.80 -27.61 8.13
N SER A 494 -0.10 -26.60 7.58
CA SER A 494 -0.56 -25.88 6.39
C SER A 494 -0.56 -26.79 5.16
N GLY A 495 -1.44 -26.51 4.19
CA GLY A 495 -1.49 -27.29 2.95
C GLY A 495 -0.18 -27.23 2.15
N ILE A 496 0.56 -26.11 2.23
CA ILE A 496 1.88 -26.00 1.59
C ILE A 496 2.88 -26.95 2.25
N ASP A 497 2.92 -27.00 3.58
CA ASP A 497 3.82 -27.89 4.31
C ASP A 497 3.44 -29.36 4.11
N THR A 498 2.13 -29.66 4.09
CA THR A 498 1.62 -30.99 3.72
C THR A 498 2.08 -31.40 2.32
N ALA A 499 1.97 -30.53 1.32
CA ALA A 499 2.40 -30.82 -0.05
C ALA A 499 3.93 -31.06 -0.14
N LYS A 500 4.73 -30.28 0.60
CA LYS A 500 6.19 -30.47 0.68
C LYS A 500 6.53 -31.83 1.29
N ILE A 501 5.89 -32.20 2.39
CA ILE A 501 6.12 -33.49 3.06
C ILE A 501 5.76 -34.64 2.12
N LEU A 502 4.61 -34.60 1.45
CA LEU A 502 4.20 -35.60 0.46
C LEU A 502 5.19 -35.69 -0.72
N THR A 503 5.77 -34.57 -1.12
CA THR A 503 6.73 -34.54 -2.23
C THR A 503 8.11 -35.08 -1.83
N GLN A 504 8.52 -34.89 -0.58
CA GLN A 504 9.84 -35.31 -0.07
C GLN A 504 9.85 -36.75 0.46
N HIS A 505 8.75 -37.23 1.04
CA HIS A 505 8.71 -38.49 1.79
C HIS A 505 7.95 -39.62 1.09
N THR A 506 7.22 -39.35 0.01
CA THR A 506 6.51 -40.39 -0.75
C THR A 506 7.35 -40.87 -1.93
N ASN A 507 7.50 -42.20 -2.09
CA ASN A 507 8.05 -42.76 -3.33
C ASN A 507 7.28 -42.19 -4.53
N GLN A 508 7.96 -41.81 -5.62
CA GLN A 508 7.33 -41.18 -6.80
C GLN A 508 6.10 -41.94 -7.33
N SER A 509 6.04 -43.27 -7.16
CA SER A 509 4.92 -44.11 -7.57
C SER A 509 3.67 -44.03 -6.69
N LEU A 510 3.74 -43.41 -5.51
CA LEU A 510 2.67 -43.33 -4.50
C LEU A 510 2.18 -41.89 -4.25
N ARG A 511 2.82 -40.89 -4.87
CA ARG A 511 2.43 -39.48 -4.69
C ARG A 511 1.09 -39.20 -5.38
N PRO A 512 0.08 -38.68 -4.66
CA PRO A 512 -1.19 -38.27 -5.28
C PRO A 512 -0.99 -37.04 -6.17
N TYR A 513 -1.90 -36.84 -7.12
CA TYR A 513 -2.00 -35.57 -7.85
C TYR A 513 -2.58 -34.50 -6.93
N ILE A 514 -1.79 -33.49 -6.57
CA ILE A 514 -2.17 -32.49 -5.57
C ILE A 514 -2.77 -31.27 -6.26
N ILE A 515 -4.04 -31.00 -5.96
CA ILE A 515 -4.78 -29.81 -6.37
C ILE A 515 -4.96 -28.90 -5.15
N ALA A 516 -4.22 -27.79 -5.10
CA ALA A 516 -4.34 -26.83 -4.01
C ALA A 516 -5.60 -25.98 -4.14
N MET A 517 -6.34 -25.83 -3.04
CA MET A 517 -7.52 -24.98 -2.97
C MET A 517 -7.14 -23.68 -2.25
N THR A 518 -7.20 -22.55 -2.96
CA THR A 518 -6.75 -21.25 -2.43
C THR A 518 -7.86 -20.20 -2.45
N ALA A 519 -7.92 -19.35 -1.42
CA ALA A 519 -8.83 -18.19 -1.40
C ALA A 519 -8.36 -17.03 -2.31
N ASN A 520 -7.11 -17.07 -2.79
CA ASN A 520 -6.49 -16.01 -3.57
C ASN A 520 -5.66 -16.60 -4.72
N ALA A 521 -5.95 -16.23 -5.96
CA ALA A 521 -5.33 -16.77 -7.17
C ALA A 521 -4.24 -15.83 -7.74
N SER A 522 -3.52 -15.09 -6.88
CA SER A 522 -2.50 -14.15 -7.34
C SER A 522 -1.32 -14.88 -8.00
N GLN A 523 -0.65 -14.24 -8.97
CA GLN A 523 0.45 -14.86 -9.72
C GLN A 523 1.59 -15.33 -8.78
N THR A 524 1.86 -14.57 -7.72
CA THR A 524 2.85 -14.89 -6.68
C THR A 524 2.47 -16.11 -5.84
N ASP A 525 1.19 -16.27 -5.47
CA ASP A 525 0.73 -17.45 -4.74
C ASP A 525 0.89 -18.73 -5.58
N LYS A 526 0.79 -18.62 -6.92
CA LYS A 526 0.98 -19.75 -7.84
C LYS A 526 2.42 -20.22 -7.93
N GLU A 527 3.38 -19.31 -7.93
CA GLU A 527 4.82 -19.63 -8.00
C GLU A 527 5.26 -20.38 -6.73
N ASP A 528 4.84 -19.90 -5.55
CA ASP A 528 5.14 -20.54 -4.27
C ASP A 528 4.45 -21.92 -4.12
N CYS A 529 3.25 -22.07 -4.67
CA CYS A 529 2.55 -23.36 -4.70
C CYS A 529 3.27 -24.38 -5.59
N LEU A 530 3.64 -23.99 -6.81
CA LEU A 530 4.33 -24.88 -7.75
C LEU A 530 5.70 -25.33 -7.24
N ALA A 531 6.44 -24.43 -6.56
CA ALA A 531 7.72 -24.75 -5.93
C ALA A 531 7.62 -25.80 -4.80
N SER A 532 6.41 -26.01 -4.25
CA SER A 532 6.15 -26.89 -3.10
C SER A 532 5.72 -28.31 -3.50
N GLY A 533 5.69 -28.63 -4.80
CA GLY A 533 5.21 -29.93 -5.29
C GLY A 533 3.69 -30.04 -5.38
N ILE A 534 2.99 -28.92 -5.57
CA ILE A 534 1.59 -28.89 -5.96
C ILE A 534 1.51 -29.04 -7.48
N ASP A 535 0.65 -29.93 -7.98
CA ASP A 535 0.53 -30.18 -9.41
C ASP A 535 -0.42 -29.20 -10.10
N GLU A 536 -1.49 -28.79 -9.40
CA GLU A 536 -2.43 -27.80 -9.90
C GLU A 536 -3.12 -27.00 -8.79
N TYR A 537 -3.84 -25.93 -9.14
CA TYR A 537 -4.58 -25.13 -8.16
C TYR A 537 -5.99 -24.81 -8.64
N ILE A 538 -6.88 -24.62 -7.67
CA ILE A 538 -8.24 -24.16 -7.86
C ILE A 538 -8.55 -23.05 -6.87
N SER A 539 -9.08 -21.93 -7.38
CA SER A 539 -9.49 -20.81 -6.55
C SER A 539 -10.84 -21.08 -5.90
N LYS A 540 -10.97 -20.84 -4.60
CA LYS A 540 -12.24 -20.85 -3.88
C LYS A 540 -12.95 -19.49 -4.10
N PRO A 541 -14.26 -19.50 -4.41
CA PRO A 541 -15.11 -20.67 -4.62
C PRO A 541 -14.90 -21.30 -5.99
N PHE A 542 -14.98 -22.62 -6.05
CA PHE A 542 -14.94 -23.38 -7.29
C PHE A 542 -16.35 -23.79 -7.71
N ARG A 543 -16.61 -23.77 -9.01
CA ARG A 543 -17.85 -24.30 -9.57
C ARG A 543 -17.66 -25.76 -9.94
N LYS A 544 -18.78 -26.45 -10.16
CA LYS A 544 -18.78 -27.87 -10.59
C LYS A 544 -17.95 -28.06 -11.86
N GLU A 545 -18.06 -27.12 -12.80
CA GLU A 545 -17.35 -27.15 -14.08
C GLU A 545 -15.83 -27.02 -13.88
N ASP A 546 -15.40 -26.16 -12.94
CA ASP A 546 -13.98 -25.94 -12.66
C ASP A 546 -13.31 -27.22 -12.10
N ILE A 547 -14.01 -27.97 -11.23
CA ILE A 547 -13.55 -29.27 -10.73
C ILE A 547 -13.57 -30.33 -11.84
N ALA A 548 -14.62 -30.35 -12.66
CA ALA A 548 -14.74 -31.30 -13.76
C ALA A 548 -13.59 -31.15 -14.77
N ASP A 549 -13.23 -29.91 -15.11
CA ASP A 549 -12.11 -29.60 -16.01
C ASP A 549 -10.78 -30.13 -15.47
N LEU A 550 -10.49 -29.91 -14.17
CA LEU A 550 -9.25 -30.36 -13.53
C LEU A 550 -9.13 -31.88 -13.50
N LEU A 551 -10.21 -32.57 -13.13
CA LEU A 551 -10.24 -34.03 -13.11
C LEU A 551 -10.09 -34.59 -14.53
N SER A 552 -10.70 -33.96 -15.52
CA SER A 552 -10.56 -34.31 -16.94
C SER A 552 -9.12 -34.16 -17.42
N HIS A 553 -8.45 -33.07 -17.04
CA HIS A 553 -7.04 -32.83 -17.36
C HIS A 553 -6.14 -33.91 -16.75
N PHE A 554 -6.34 -34.23 -15.47
CA PHE A 554 -5.62 -35.30 -14.78
C PHE A 554 -5.82 -36.67 -15.46
N ILE A 555 -7.07 -37.04 -15.78
CA ILE A 555 -7.39 -38.30 -16.45
C ILE A 555 -6.70 -38.39 -17.82
N SER A 556 -6.72 -37.31 -18.60
CA SER A 556 -6.04 -37.27 -19.91
C SER A 556 -4.53 -37.49 -19.77
N LYS A 557 -3.88 -36.80 -18.81
CA LYS A 557 -2.43 -36.90 -18.56
C LYS A 557 -2.03 -38.30 -18.09
N ARG A 558 -2.84 -38.92 -17.22
CA ARG A 558 -2.64 -40.30 -16.75
C ARG A 558 -2.74 -41.31 -17.90
N ASN A 559 -3.69 -41.14 -18.81
CA ASN A 559 -3.86 -42.04 -19.96
C ASN A 559 -2.71 -41.91 -20.97
N SER A 560 -2.17 -40.70 -21.19
CA SER A 560 -1.02 -40.48 -22.09
C SER A 560 0.31 -41.03 -21.55
N ASN A 561 0.46 -41.15 -20.23
CA ASN A 561 1.66 -41.72 -19.60
C ASN A 561 1.62 -43.26 -19.47
N ASN A 562 0.47 -43.89 -19.74
CA ASN A 562 0.27 -45.35 -19.69
C ASN A 562 0.27 -46.03 -21.08
N THR A 563 0.48 -45.25 -22.14
CA THR A 563 0.76 -45.70 -23.52
C THR A 563 2.23 -45.45 -23.85
#